data_AF-A0A225W3W6-F1
#
_entry.id   AF-A0A225W3W6-F1
#
_cell.length_a   1.000
_cell.length_b   1.000
_cell.length_c   1.000
_cell.angle_alpha   90.00
_cell.angle_beta   90.00
_cell.angle_gamma   90.00
#
_symmetry.space_group_name_H-M   'P 1'
#
loop_
_entity.id
_entity.type
_entity.pdbx_description
1 polymer ?
#
loop_
_entity_poly.entity_id
_entity_poly.type
_entity_poly.pdbx_seq_one_letter_code
_entity_poly.pdbx_strand_id
1 'polypeptide(L)'
;MKWRKERREYEDTIRNRAKGETDGLIVPIKNTFDEGMLRRWCRLRWEMSMSDVPDDFILTEVAKIISSVKNNTVPDIDHQMAEHLCMDLSGSDVDERVIQYVKLCHEIIDVHGFLHVNKQRVANESSGSGPRSSTKGTLDRPKKPPTPCPHCNDLHWLSECMSATDTEKAEIRKIKEGAQAVKSKPRLYPPAVRLYLRNFNRKLVDRGWVYKNPIVARPVQCYQCKSQVRPTTSIVKLMIIV
;
A
#
# COMPACT_ATOMS: atom_id res chain seq x y z
N MET A 1 2.29 14.01 7.68
CA MET A 1 1.06 13.90 6.85
C MET A 1 1.11 12.73 5.87
N LYS A 2 1.25 11.49 6.37
CA LYS A 2 1.38 10.26 5.54
C LYS A 2 0.10 9.95 4.74
N TRP A 3 -1.06 10.05 5.40
CA TRP A 3 -2.38 9.79 4.80
C TRP A 3 -2.67 10.65 3.55
N ARG A 4 -2.33 11.95 3.55
CA ARG A 4 -2.55 12.84 2.38
C ARG A 4 -1.75 12.42 1.15
N LYS A 5 -0.57 11.83 1.34
CA LYS A 5 0.24 11.31 0.25
C LYS A 5 -0.39 10.03 -0.31
N GLU A 6 -0.73 9.09 0.57
CA GLU A 6 -1.37 7.82 0.21
C GLU A 6 -2.71 8.03 -0.49
N ARG A 7 -3.50 9.00 -0.03
CA ARG A 7 -4.79 9.38 -0.65
C ARG A 7 -4.62 9.89 -2.07
N ARG A 8 -3.63 10.76 -2.34
CA ARG A 8 -3.30 11.22 -3.71
C ARG A 8 -2.87 10.07 -4.61
N GLU A 9 -2.01 9.19 -4.11
CA GLU A 9 -1.53 8.02 -4.87
C GLU A 9 -2.68 7.05 -5.23
N TYR A 10 -3.65 6.89 -4.32
CA TYR A 10 -4.89 6.14 -4.57
C TYR A 10 -5.72 6.80 -5.67
N GLU A 11 -6.04 8.08 -5.55
CA GLU A 11 -6.86 8.79 -6.53
C GLU A 11 -6.21 8.81 -7.92
N ASP A 12 -4.90 9.04 -8.00
CA ASP A 12 -4.13 8.93 -9.24
C ASP A 12 -4.22 7.53 -9.84
N THR A 13 -4.17 6.49 -9.00
CA THR A 13 -4.30 5.11 -9.47
C THR A 13 -5.68 4.83 -10.05
N ILE A 14 -6.75 5.37 -9.47
CA ILE A 14 -8.11 5.24 -10.00
C ILE A 14 -8.27 6.03 -11.29
N ARG A 15 -7.84 7.31 -11.32
CA ARG A 15 -7.86 8.16 -12.52
C ARG A 15 -7.13 7.54 -13.70
N ASN A 16 -5.95 6.96 -13.47
CA ASN A 16 -5.17 6.29 -14.51
C ASN A 16 -5.82 5.01 -15.05
N ARG A 17 -6.78 4.41 -14.33
CA ARG A 17 -7.45 3.16 -14.70
C ARG A 17 -8.83 3.37 -15.32
N ALA A 18 -9.51 4.45 -14.95
CA ALA A 18 -10.85 4.75 -15.44
C ALA A 18 -10.85 5.04 -16.95
N LYS A 19 -11.94 4.68 -17.64
CA LYS A 19 -12.19 5.05 -19.04
C LYS A 19 -13.30 6.12 -19.06
N GLY A 20 -13.00 7.33 -18.60
CA GLY A 20 -13.98 8.41 -18.50
C GLY A 20 -14.06 8.98 -17.09
N GLU A 21 -15.26 9.36 -16.66
CA GLU A 21 -15.51 10.00 -15.36
C GLU A 21 -15.09 9.11 -14.18
N THR A 22 -14.48 9.74 -13.18
CA THR A 22 -13.84 9.05 -12.04
C THR A 22 -14.57 9.24 -10.72
N ASP A 23 -15.54 10.16 -10.67
CA ASP A 23 -16.14 10.63 -9.43
C ASP A 23 -16.92 9.52 -8.71
N GLY A 24 -17.57 8.62 -9.46
CA GLY A 24 -18.22 7.44 -8.90
C GLY A 24 -17.27 6.29 -8.50
N LEU A 25 -15.98 6.37 -8.83
CA LEU A 25 -14.99 5.32 -8.56
C LEU A 25 -14.08 5.65 -7.37
N ILE A 26 -13.97 6.93 -7.02
CA ILE A 26 -13.16 7.39 -5.90
C ILE A 26 -14.00 7.27 -4.62
N VAL A 27 -13.54 6.47 -3.67
CA VAL A 27 -14.23 6.31 -2.38
C VAL A 27 -14.23 7.65 -1.64
N PRO A 28 -15.40 8.21 -1.26
CA PRO A 28 -15.45 9.49 -0.56
C PRO A 28 -14.60 9.53 0.72
N ILE A 29 -14.03 10.68 1.02
CA ILE A 29 -13.22 10.95 2.21
C ILE A 29 -14.04 10.69 3.46
N LYS A 30 -15.31 11.11 3.48
CA LYS A 30 -16.22 10.83 4.60
C LYS A 30 -16.33 9.35 4.97
N ASN A 31 -16.17 8.44 4.00
CA ASN A 31 -16.21 6.99 4.22
C ASN A 31 -14.87 6.41 4.74
N THR A 32 -13.81 7.22 4.76
CA THR A 32 -12.50 6.87 5.32
C THR A 32 -12.29 7.44 6.73
N PHE A 33 -13.21 8.29 7.21
CA PHE A 33 -13.18 8.85 8.56
C PHE A 33 -13.79 7.88 9.58
N ASP A 34 -13.33 7.99 10.83
CA ASP A 34 -14.02 7.35 11.94
C ASP A 34 -15.46 7.89 12.03
N GLU A 35 -16.43 7.00 11.89
CA GLU A 35 -17.85 7.35 11.79
C GLU A 35 -18.34 8.04 13.08
N GLY A 36 -17.89 7.56 14.24
CA GLY A 36 -18.24 8.13 15.54
C GLY A 36 -17.71 9.54 15.73
N MET A 37 -16.47 9.80 15.31
CA MET A 37 -15.86 11.12 15.32
C MET A 37 -16.56 12.07 14.36
N LEU A 38 -16.79 11.64 13.11
CA LEU A 38 -17.46 12.44 12.10
C LEU A 38 -18.86 12.83 12.59
N ARG A 39 -19.63 11.89 13.15
CA ARG A 39 -20.94 12.15 13.76
C ARG A 39 -20.90 13.23 14.83
N ARG A 40 -19.91 13.18 15.73
CA ARG A 40 -19.74 14.20 16.78
C ARG A 40 -19.39 15.56 16.20
N TRP A 41 -18.52 15.62 15.19
CA TRP A 41 -18.14 16.88 14.53
C TRP A 41 -19.32 17.50 13.78
N CYS A 42 -20.05 16.69 13.02
CA CYS A 42 -21.27 17.11 12.33
C CYS A 42 -22.30 17.70 13.31
N ARG A 43 -22.55 17.02 14.44
CA ARG A 43 -23.55 17.46 15.43
C ARG A 43 -23.11 18.67 16.26
N LEU A 44 -21.85 18.70 16.71
CA LEU A 44 -21.40 19.65 17.75
C LEU A 44 -20.62 20.85 17.21
N ARG A 45 -20.07 20.75 16.00
CA ARG A 45 -19.16 21.78 15.45
C ARG A 45 -19.67 22.37 14.14
N TRP A 46 -20.25 21.54 13.28
CA TRP A 46 -20.64 21.95 11.92
C TRP A 46 -22.14 22.11 11.74
N GLU A 47 -22.95 21.68 12.72
CA GLU A 47 -24.42 21.77 12.72
C GLU A 47 -25.06 21.28 11.41
N MET A 48 -24.53 20.17 10.88
CA MET A 48 -24.98 19.59 9.60
C MET A 48 -25.21 18.10 9.73
N SER A 49 -26.04 17.54 8.84
CA SER A 49 -26.25 16.10 8.79
C SER A 49 -25.01 15.40 8.20
N MET A 50 -24.79 14.13 8.55
CA MET A 50 -23.68 13.34 8.01
C MET A 50 -23.80 13.07 6.50
N SER A 51 -25.02 13.04 5.95
CA SER A 51 -25.23 12.82 4.50
C SER A 51 -24.76 14.01 3.68
N ASP A 52 -24.93 15.21 4.22
CA ASP A 52 -24.80 16.47 3.49
C ASP A 52 -23.38 17.05 3.54
N VAL A 53 -22.47 16.41 4.29
CA VAL A 53 -21.09 16.87 4.40
C VAL A 53 -20.32 16.55 3.12
N PRO A 54 -19.81 17.56 2.39
CA PRO A 54 -18.95 17.33 1.24
C PRO A 54 -17.51 17.06 1.69
N ASP A 55 -16.81 16.22 0.93
CA ASP A 55 -15.44 15.79 1.23
C ASP A 55 -14.44 16.97 1.33
N ASP A 56 -14.60 17.98 0.47
CA ASP A 56 -13.74 19.18 0.47
C ASP A 56 -13.89 20.00 1.74
N PHE A 57 -15.09 20.02 2.33
CA PHE A 57 -15.33 20.69 3.60
C PHE A 57 -14.62 19.96 4.74
N ILE A 58 -14.67 18.63 4.78
CA ILE A 58 -13.94 17.81 5.75
C ILE A 58 -12.44 18.10 5.66
N LEU A 59 -11.88 18.12 4.45
CA LEU A 59 -10.46 18.42 4.24
C LEU A 59 -10.07 19.83 4.69
N THR A 60 -10.93 20.81 4.43
CA THR A 60 -10.73 22.21 4.82
C THR A 60 -10.75 22.36 6.33
N GLU A 61 -11.73 21.76 7.01
CA GLU A 61 -11.83 21.81 8.47
C GLU A 61 -10.70 21.06 9.16
N VAL A 62 -10.28 19.92 8.62
CA VAL A 62 -9.08 19.20 9.10
C VAL A 62 -7.82 20.04 8.90
N ALA A 63 -7.69 20.75 7.76
CA ALA A 63 -6.57 21.67 7.54
C ALA A 63 -6.59 22.82 8.55
N LYS A 64 -7.76 23.40 8.81
CA LYS A 64 -7.93 24.45 9.84
C LYS A 64 -7.51 23.94 11.22
N ILE A 65 -7.96 22.74 11.62
CA ILE A 65 -7.55 22.11 12.89
C ILE A 65 -6.04 21.91 12.92
N ILE A 66 -5.42 21.40 11.85
CA ILE A 66 -3.96 21.19 11.82
C ILE A 66 -3.18 22.52 11.85
N SER A 67 -3.75 23.59 11.27
CA SER A 67 -3.16 24.93 11.33
C SER A 67 -3.41 25.66 12.66
N SER A 68 -4.49 25.33 13.37
CA SER A 68 -4.90 25.99 14.62
C SER A 68 -4.41 25.24 15.87
N VAL A 69 -4.28 23.92 15.79
CA VAL A 69 -3.54 23.12 16.76
C VAL A 69 -2.11 23.62 16.69
N LYS A 70 -1.64 24.17 17.81
CA LYS A 70 -0.37 24.89 17.91
C LYS A 70 0.84 24.01 17.52
N ASN A 71 1.08 23.85 16.23
CA ASN A 71 2.35 23.35 15.69
C ASN A 71 3.45 24.43 15.72
N ASN A 72 3.14 25.63 16.23
CA ASN A 72 4.10 26.71 16.49
C ASN A 72 4.69 26.66 17.92
N THR A 73 4.53 25.56 18.66
CA THR A 73 5.08 25.42 20.03
C THR A 73 5.95 24.17 20.20
N VAL A 74 6.44 23.59 19.10
CA VAL A 74 7.53 22.61 19.17
C VAL A 74 8.79 23.36 18.73
N PRO A 75 9.63 23.82 19.69
CA PRO A 75 10.96 24.28 19.38
C PRO A 75 11.69 23.27 18.49
N ASP A 76 12.60 23.75 17.65
CA ASP A 76 13.51 22.86 16.92
C ASP A 76 14.34 22.06 17.93
N ILE A 77 13.95 20.81 18.14
CA ILE A 77 14.52 19.92 19.16
C ILE A 77 16.01 19.71 18.88
N ASP A 78 16.38 19.57 17.61
CA ASP A 78 17.76 19.33 17.21
C ASP A 78 18.61 20.56 17.52
N HIS A 79 18.10 21.77 17.26
CA HIS A 79 18.77 23.01 17.63
C HIS A 79 18.90 23.19 19.14
N GLN A 80 17.82 22.95 19.90
CA GLN A 80 17.84 23.13 21.35
C GLN A 80 18.73 22.12 22.08
N MET A 81 18.77 20.86 21.61
CA MET A 81 19.71 19.88 22.13
C MET A 81 21.15 20.26 21.76
N ALA A 82 21.40 20.69 20.53
CA ALA A 82 22.73 21.10 20.12
C ALA A 82 23.25 22.33 20.88
N GLU A 83 22.38 23.27 21.24
CA GLU A 83 22.76 24.49 21.96
C GLU A 83 22.91 24.28 23.47
N HIS A 84 22.01 23.51 24.09
CA HIS A 84 21.92 23.44 25.55
C HIS A 84 22.42 22.12 26.16
N LEU A 85 22.54 21.03 25.39
CA LEU A 85 22.98 19.74 25.90
C LEU A 85 24.49 19.55 25.66
N CYS A 86 25.30 20.19 26.50
CA CYS A 86 26.76 20.05 26.49
C CYS A 86 27.24 19.27 27.72
N MET A 87 28.15 18.30 27.52
CA MET A 87 28.82 17.60 28.61
C MET A 87 29.96 18.46 29.15
N ASP A 88 29.97 18.72 30.46
CA ASP A 88 31.09 19.39 31.11
C ASP A 88 32.29 18.43 31.23
N LEU A 89 33.41 18.75 30.56
CA LEU A 89 34.63 17.95 30.57
C LEU A 89 35.63 18.36 31.65
N SER A 90 35.30 19.36 32.50
CA SER A 90 36.19 19.85 33.54
C SER A 90 36.37 18.86 34.70
N GLY A 91 35.36 18.01 34.96
CA GLY A 91 35.42 16.96 35.98
C GLY A 91 36.23 15.75 35.52
N SER A 92 36.97 15.10 36.43
CA SER A 92 37.78 13.90 36.11
C SER A 92 36.96 12.59 36.13
N ASP A 93 35.90 12.53 36.93
CA ASP A 93 35.02 11.36 37.07
C ASP A 93 34.10 11.20 35.86
N VAL A 94 34.18 10.06 35.18
CA VAL A 94 33.41 9.79 33.95
C VAL A 94 31.95 9.52 34.27
N ASP A 95 31.66 8.78 35.34
CA ASP A 95 30.32 8.33 35.66
C ASP A 95 29.45 9.52 36.10
N GLU A 96 30.01 10.39 36.93
CA GLU A 96 29.35 11.62 37.36
C GLU A 96 29.02 12.54 36.16
N ARG A 97 29.94 12.69 35.20
CA ARG A 97 29.70 13.49 33.98
C ARG A 97 28.55 12.93 33.13
N VAL A 98 28.48 11.61 32.97
CA VAL A 98 27.41 10.98 32.20
C VAL A 98 26.06 11.16 32.90
N ILE A 99 26.02 11.01 34.22
CA ILE A 99 24.80 11.22 35.02
C ILE A 99 24.31 12.66 34.88
N GLN A 100 25.20 13.65 35.00
CA GLN A 100 24.85 15.06 34.86
C GLN A 100 24.39 15.42 33.45
N TYR A 101 25.02 14.87 32.42
CA TYR A 101 24.59 15.04 31.03
C TYR A 101 23.19 14.48 30.79
N VAL A 102 22.90 13.28 31.29
CA VAL A 102 21.57 12.65 31.18
C VAL A 102 20.53 13.48 31.95
N LYS A 103 20.86 13.94 33.16
CA LYS A 103 20.00 14.82 33.95
C LYS A 103 19.66 16.12 33.20
N LEU A 104 20.66 16.78 32.60
CA LEU A 104 20.48 18.00 31.82
C LEU A 104 19.58 17.77 30.60
N CYS A 105 19.70 16.62 29.93
CA CYS A 105 18.79 16.23 28.84
C CYS A 105 17.33 16.15 29.33
N HIS A 106 17.09 15.53 30.49
CA HIS A 106 15.75 15.44 31.07
C HIS A 106 15.19 16.83 31.45
N GLU A 107 16.01 17.70 32.03
CA GLU A 107 15.61 19.07 32.37
C GLU A 107 15.22 19.89 31.13
N ILE A 108 15.99 19.78 30.03
CA ILE A 108 15.65 20.43 28.75
C ILE A 108 14.32 19.91 28.19
N ILE A 109 14.13 18.58 28.24
CA ILE A 109 12.91 17.91 27.79
C ILE A 109 11.68 18.37 28.58
N ASP A 110 11.82 18.54 29.90
CA ASP A 110 10.73 18.94 30.79
C ASP A 110 10.37 20.42 30.62
N VAL A 111 11.36 21.31 30.55
CA VAL A 111 11.15 22.76 30.34
C VAL A 111 10.43 23.05 29.02
N HIS A 112 10.74 22.27 27.97
CA HIS A 112 10.17 22.47 26.63
C HIS A 112 8.97 21.56 26.33
N GLY A 113 8.55 20.71 27.27
CA GLY A 113 7.36 19.88 27.14
C GLY A 113 7.45 18.78 26.06
N PHE A 114 8.66 18.34 25.70
CA PHE A 114 8.89 17.40 24.60
C PHE A 114 8.32 15.98 24.85
N LEU A 115 8.07 15.62 26.11
CA LEU A 115 7.43 14.34 26.47
C LEU A 115 5.97 14.22 25.99
N HIS A 116 5.25 15.34 25.91
CA HIS A 116 3.83 15.33 25.51
C HIS A 116 3.65 15.14 24.00
N VAL A 117 4.65 15.54 23.20
CA VAL A 117 4.66 15.38 21.73
C VAL A 117 4.93 13.92 21.34
N ASN A 118 5.79 13.23 22.08
CA ASN A 118 6.22 11.86 21.73
C ASN A 118 5.19 10.77 22.05
N LYS A 119 4.19 11.04 22.89
CA LYS A 119 3.14 10.04 23.21
C LYS A 119 2.30 9.67 21.99
N GLN A 120 2.17 10.58 21.01
CA GLN A 120 1.48 10.30 19.74
C GLN A 120 2.32 9.52 18.72
N ARG A 121 3.66 9.49 18.86
CA ARG A 121 4.52 8.62 18.02
C ARG A 121 4.54 7.19 18.53
N VAL A 122 4.67 6.98 19.84
CA VAL A 122 4.85 5.63 20.41
C VAL A 122 3.58 4.77 20.36
N ALA A 123 2.39 5.39 20.38
CA ALA A 123 1.13 4.67 20.18
C ALA A 123 0.93 4.11 18.75
N ASN A 124 1.70 4.61 17.76
CA ASN A 124 1.61 4.18 16.36
C ASN A 124 2.75 3.25 15.91
N GLU A 125 3.69 2.94 16.79
CA GLU A 125 4.81 2.00 16.53
C GLU A 125 4.83 0.80 17.49
N SER A 126 3.78 0.59 18.29
CA SER A 126 3.65 -0.55 19.22
C SER A 126 2.81 -1.72 18.69
N SER A 127 2.72 -1.87 17.37
CA SER A 127 2.16 -3.07 16.72
C SER A 127 2.96 -3.44 15.48
N GLY A 128 4.23 -3.81 15.66
CA GLY A 128 5.07 -4.18 14.52
C GLY A 128 6.47 -4.70 14.79
N SER A 129 6.76 -5.30 15.95
CA SER A 129 8.03 -6.02 16.15
C SER A 129 7.81 -7.34 16.88
N GLY A 130 7.13 -8.27 16.20
CA GLY A 130 7.30 -9.70 16.45
C GLY A 130 8.50 -10.23 15.65
N PRO A 131 9.17 -11.31 16.09
CA PRO A 131 10.23 -11.93 15.33
C PRO A 131 9.67 -12.38 13.98
N ARG A 132 10.35 -12.02 12.88
CA ARG A 132 10.07 -12.60 11.56
C ARG A 132 10.46 -14.08 11.60
N SER A 133 9.52 -14.94 11.97
CA SER A 133 9.60 -16.34 11.57
C SER A 133 9.27 -16.39 10.08
N SER A 134 10.25 -16.90 9.32
CA SER A 134 10.07 -17.25 7.93
C SER A 134 9.17 -18.50 7.90
N THR A 135 7.86 -18.30 7.91
CA THR A 135 6.92 -19.33 7.47
C THR A 135 6.21 -18.80 6.24
N LYS A 136 6.62 -19.37 5.11
CA LYS A 136 5.89 -19.37 3.84
C LYS A 136 4.53 -20.03 4.11
N GLY A 137 3.61 -19.25 4.67
CA GLY A 137 2.24 -19.65 4.90
C GLY A 137 1.56 -19.77 3.55
N THR A 138 1.35 -21.00 3.11
CA THR A 138 0.34 -21.36 2.13
C THR A 138 -0.92 -20.59 2.50
N LEU A 139 -1.39 -19.68 1.65
CA LEU A 139 -2.72 -19.09 1.79
C LEU A 139 -3.68 -20.25 1.98
N ASP A 140 -4.28 -20.35 3.16
CA ASP A 140 -5.15 -21.46 3.52
C ASP A 140 -6.32 -21.43 2.52
N ARG A 141 -6.28 -22.36 1.56
CA ARG A 141 -7.30 -22.49 0.54
C ARG A 141 -8.63 -22.69 1.30
N PRO A 142 -9.64 -21.82 1.09
CA PRO A 142 -10.91 -21.97 1.77
C PRO A 142 -11.42 -23.40 1.65
N LYS A 143 -11.77 -24.02 2.79
CA LYS A 143 -12.21 -25.42 2.84
C LYS A 143 -13.40 -25.69 1.91
N LYS A 144 -14.22 -24.68 1.61
CA LYS A 144 -15.33 -24.75 0.66
C LYS A 144 -15.13 -23.75 -0.48
N PRO A 145 -15.36 -24.13 -1.74
CA PRO A 145 -15.29 -23.20 -2.87
C PRO A 145 -16.45 -22.19 -2.85
N PRO A 146 -16.26 -21.01 -3.45
CA PRO A 146 -17.31 -19.98 -3.57
C PRO A 146 -18.42 -20.34 -4.56
N THR A 147 -18.21 -21.33 -5.42
CA THR A 147 -19.18 -21.83 -6.39
C THR A 147 -19.29 -23.36 -6.30
N PRO A 148 -20.49 -23.94 -6.54
CA PRO A 148 -20.64 -25.39 -6.61
C PRO A 148 -19.74 -26.05 -7.67
N CYS A 149 -19.49 -27.34 -7.50
CA CYS A 149 -18.71 -28.13 -8.43
C CYS A 149 -19.36 -28.13 -9.83
N PRO A 150 -18.64 -27.77 -10.90
CA PRO A 150 -19.21 -27.73 -12.25
C PRO A 150 -19.53 -29.12 -12.84
N HIS A 151 -19.16 -30.22 -12.16
CA HIS A 151 -19.48 -31.58 -12.58
C HIS A 151 -20.79 -32.10 -11.96
N CYS A 152 -20.92 -32.06 -10.62
CA CYS A 152 -22.05 -32.65 -9.90
C CYS A 152 -22.86 -31.65 -9.07
N ASN A 153 -22.52 -30.36 -9.13
CA ASN A 153 -23.24 -29.27 -8.46
C ASN A 153 -23.22 -29.29 -6.91
N ASP A 154 -22.36 -30.11 -6.30
CA ASP A 154 -22.14 -30.13 -4.85
C ASP A 154 -21.07 -29.13 -4.39
N LEU A 155 -21.10 -28.78 -3.11
CA LEU A 155 -20.15 -27.84 -2.47
C LEU A 155 -18.79 -28.49 -2.16
N HIS A 156 -18.02 -28.78 -3.21
CA HIS A 156 -16.62 -29.21 -3.13
C HIS A 156 -15.82 -28.71 -4.33
N TRP A 157 -14.50 -28.68 -4.20
CA TRP A 157 -13.62 -28.29 -5.29
C TRP A 157 -13.59 -29.36 -6.40
N LEU A 158 -13.57 -28.96 -7.68
CA LEU A 158 -13.48 -29.91 -8.81
C LEU A 158 -12.34 -30.94 -8.68
N SER A 159 -11.22 -30.57 -8.04
CA SER A 159 -10.11 -31.48 -7.73
C SER A 159 -10.52 -32.66 -6.84
N GLU A 160 -11.42 -32.42 -5.89
CA GLU A 160 -11.89 -33.35 -4.86
C GLU A 160 -13.21 -34.05 -5.26
N CYS A 161 -13.69 -33.80 -6.49
CA CYS A 161 -14.91 -34.42 -6.98
C CYS A 161 -14.71 -35.93 -7.13
N MET A 162 -15.47 -36.71 -6.35
CA MET A 162 -15.46 -38.18 -6.38
C MET A 162 -16.28 -38.75 -7.53
N SER A 163 -17.23 -37.98 -8.09
CA SER A 163 -18.05 -38.40 -9.23
C SER A 163 -17.41 -38.13 -10.58
N ALA A 164 -16.32 -37.34 -10.63
CA ALA A 164 -15.58 -37.04 -11.85
C ALA A 164 -14.27 -37.82 -11.93
N THR A 165 -14.02 -38.43 -13.08
CA THR A 165 -12.72 -39.01 -13.46
C THR A 165 -11.70 -37.90 -13.73
N ASP A 166 -10.40 -38.24 -13.69
CA ASP A 166 -9.33 -37.27 -13.99
C ASP A 166 -9.41 -36.72 -15.42
N THR A 167 -9.92 -37.53 -16.36
CA THR A 167 -10.19 -37.11 -17.74
C THR A 167 -11.33 -36.10 -17.81
N GLU A 168 -12.44 -36.32 -17.11
CA GLU A 168 -13.56 -35.36 -17.07
C GLU A 168 -13.14 -34.05 -16.39
N LYS A 169 -12.36 -34.13 -15.31
CA LYS A 169 -11.76 -32.95 -14.67
C LYS A 169 -10.86 -32.17 -15.62
N ALA A 170 -10.08 -32.85 -16.49
CA ALA A 170 -9.22 -32.21 -17.47
C ALA A 170 -10.03 -31.53 -18.59
N GLU A 171 -11.09 -32.16 -19.08
CA GLU A 171 -12.00 -31.58 -20.07
C GLU A 171 -12.71 -30.33 -19.53
N ILE A 172 -13.20 -30.37 -18.28
CA ILE A 172 -13.85 -29.21 -17.64
C ILE A 172 -12.90 -28.00 -17.51
N ARG A 173 -11.58 -28.24 -17.39
CA ARG A 173 -10.57 -27.16 -17.32
C ARG A 173 -10.25 -26.55 -18.69
N LYS A 174 -10.66 -27.18 -19.80
CA LYS A 174 -10.43 -26.61 -21.11
C LYS A 174 -11.29 -25.36 -21.30
N ILE A 175 -10.71 -24.39 -22.01
CA ILE A 175 -11.43 -23.20 -22.43
C ILE A 175 -12.56 -23.65 -23.37
N LYS A 176 -13.80 -23.30 -23.05
CA LYS A 176 -14.98 -23.66 -23.86
C LYS A 176 -14.83 -23.15 -25.30
N GLU A 177 -15.28 -23.93 -26.27
CA GLU A 177 -15.33 -23.50 -27.66
C GLU A 177 -16.18 -22.23 -27.79
N GLY A 178 -15.67 -21.25 -28.55
CA GLY A 178 -16.30 -19.93 -28.69
C GLY A 178 -15.99 -18.92 -27.57
N ALA A 179 -15.23 -19.30 -26.53
CA ALA A 179 -14.80 -18.34 -25.52
C ALA A 179 -13.84 -17.30 -26.12
N GLN A 180 -14.24 -16.03 -26.09
CA GLN A 180 -13.39 -14.93 -26.53
C GLN A 180 -12.44 -14.53 -25.41
N ALA A 181 -11.17 -14.31 -25.76
CA ALA A 181 -10.20 -13.76 -24.84
C ALA A 181 -10.61 -12.33 -24.45
N VAL A 182 -11.08 -12.15 -23.21
CA VAL A 182 -11.26 -10.81 -22.64
C VAL A 182 -9.87 -10.22 -22.44
N LYS A 183 -9.45 -9.34 -23.36
CA LYS A 183 -8.20 -8.58 -23.20
C LYS A 183 -8.42 -7.55 -22.09
N SER A 184 -7.97 -7.88 -20.88
CA SER A 184 -7.78 -6.88 -19.84
C SER A 184 -6.78 -5.83 -20.35
N LYS A 185 -7.15 -4.54 -20.24
CA LYS A 185 -6.24 -3.47 -20.65
C LYS A 185 -4.94 -3.58 -19.84
N PRO A 186 -3.78 -3.20 -20.41
CA PRO A 186 -2.54 -3.12 -19.67
C PRO A 186 -2.73 -2.28 -18.41
N ARG A 187 -2.21 -2.77 -17.28
CA ARG A 187 -2.26 -2.02 -16.01
C ARG A 187 -1.49 -0.71 -16.19
N LEU A 188 -2.19 0.42 -16.08
CA LEU A 188 -1.59 1.75 -16.07
C LEU A 188 -1.13 2.06 -14.64
N TYR A 189 0.19 2.15 -14.46
CA TYR A 189 0.80 2.59 -13.20
C TYR A 189 0.92 4.13 -13.17
N PRO A 190 0.82 4.77 -12.00
CA PRO A 190 1.10 6.20 -11.85
C PRO A 190 2.47 6.61 -12.40
N PRO A 191 2.66 7.86 -12.88
CA PRO A 191 3.92 8.30 -13.51
C PRO A 191 5.18 8.02 -12.66
N ALA A 192 5.13 8.30 -11.36
CA ALA A 192 6.25 8.06 -10.44
C ALA A 192 6.60 6.56 -10.35
N VAL A 193 5.59 5.69 -10.26
CA VAL A 193 5.78 4.24 -10.22
C VAL A 193 6.33 3.72 -11.55
N ARG A 194 5.87 4.25 -12.69
CA ARG A 194 6.43 3.91 -14.01
C ARG A 194 7.91 4.27 -14.12
N LEU A 195 8.30 5.46 -13.63
CA LEU A 195 9.69 5.91 -13.63
C LEU A 195 10.56 5.02 -12.74
N TYR A 196 10.08 4.70 -11.53
CA TYR A 196 10.75 3.77 -10.63
C TYR A 196 10.94 2.40 -11.28
N LEU A 197 9.88 1.80 -11.83
CA LEU A 197 9.94 0.48 -12.48
C LEU A 197 10.90 0.48 -13.68
N ARG A 198 10.92 1.55 -14.48
CA ARG A 198 11.90 1.71 -15.57
C ARG A 198 13.34 1.74 -15.04
N ASN A 199 13.60 2.54 -14.02
CA ASN A 199 14.94 2.67 -13.43
C ASN A 199 15.39 1.38 -12.73
N PHE A 200 14.48 0.71 -12.04
CA PHE A 200 14.73 -0.56 -11.37
C PHE A 200 15.02 -1.68 -12.38
N ASN A 201 14.19 -1.81 -13.42
CA ASN A 201 14.43 -2.78 -14.49
C ASN A 201 15.75 -2.51 -15.21
N ARG A 202 16.13 -1.24 -15.44
CA ARG A 202 17.44 -0.89 -15.98
C ARG A 202 18.57 -1.42 -15.11
N LYS A 203 18.51 -1.20 -13.78
CA LYS A 203 19.49 -1.76 -12.84
C LYS A 203 19.56 -3.29 -12.87
N LEU A 204 18.44 -3.98 -13.07
CA LEU A 204 18.40 -5.44 -13.20
C LEU A 204 19.08 -5.90 -14.50
N VAL A 205 18.87 -5.18 -15.61
CA VAL A 205 19.54 -5.45 -16.89
C VAL A 205 21.04 -5.18 -16.79
N ASP A 206 21.44 -4.05 -16.21
CA ASP A 206 22.85 -3.67 -16.04
C ASP A 206 23.63 -4.70 -15.21
N ARG A 207 22.95 -5.33 -14.23
CA ARG A 207 23.52 -6.38 -13.39
C ARG A 207 23.41 -7.79 -14.00
N GLY A 208 22.81 -7.92 -15.17
CA GLY A 208 22.63 -9.21 -15.85
C GLY A 208 21.56 -10.13 -15.25
N TRP A 209 20.72 -9.66 -14.32
CA TRP A 209 19.68 -10.48 -13.68
C TRP A 209 18.49 -10.75 -14.61
N VAL A 210 18.32 -9.87 -15.58
CA VAL A 210 17.15 -9.83 -16.45
C VAL A 210 17.57 -9.39 -17.84
N TYR A 211 17.05 -10.03 -18.88
CA TYR A 211 17.27 -9.63 -20.27
C TYR A 211 15.96 -9.44 -21.02
N LYS A 212 16.03 -8.70 -22.14
CA LYS A 212 14.91 -8.53 -23.06
C LYS A 212 14.63 -9.88 -23.73
N ASN A 213 13.48 -10.50 -23.43
CA ASN A 213 13.11 -11.76 -24.05
C ASN A 213 13.01 -11.59 -25.58
N PRO A 214 13.84 -12.29 -26.38
CA PRO A 214 13.78 -12.19 -27.84
C PRO A 214 12.60 -12.98 -28.44
N ILE A 215 11.95 -13.87 -27.67
CA ILE A 215 10.90 -14.77 -28.14
C ILE A 215 9.59 -14.01 -28.44
N VAL A 216 9.31 -12.88 -27.78
CA VAL A 216 8.15 -12.03 -28.09
C VAL A 216 8.24 -11.37 -29.47
N ALA A 217 9.40 -11.39 -30.14
CA ALA A 217 9.54 -10.90 -31.51
C ALA A 217 9.30 -11.99 -32.58
N ARG A 218 9.23 -13.28 -32.21
CA ARG A 218 8.90 -14.35 -33.16
C ARG A 218 7.38 -14.56 -33.18
N PRO A 219 6.76 -14.71 -34.36
CA PRO A 219 5.34 -15.08 -34.43
C PRO A 219 5.16 -16.39 -33.67
N VAL A 220 4.29 -16.39 -32.68
CA VAL A 220 3.96 -17.62 -31.95
C VAL A 220 2.90 -18.31 -32.78
N GLN A 221 3.16 -19.56 -33.17
CA GLN A 221 2.22 -20.33 -33.96
C GLN A 221 1.10 -20.81 -33.03
N CYS A 222 -0.16 -20.51 -33.37
CA CYS A 222 -1.29 -21.05 -32.62
C CYS A 222 -1.29 -22.57 -32.78
N TYR A 223 -1.19 -23.32 -31.68
CA TYR A 223 -1.09 -24.78 -31.72
C TYR A 223 -2.34 -25.45 -32.30
N GLN A 224 -3.50 -24.77 -32.27
CA GLN A 224 -4.78 -25.27 -32.78
C GLN A 224 -5.01 -24.96 -34.27
N CYS A 225 -4.69 -23.75 -34.75
CA CYS A 225 -4.98 -23.37 -36.14
C CYS A 225 -3.74 -23.16 -37.01
N LYS A 226 -2.55 -23.45 -36.49
CA LYS A 226 -1.23 -23.34 -37.16
C LYS A 226 -0.90 -21.98 -37.80
N SER A 227 -1.74 -20.96 -37.61
CA SER A 227 -1.51 -19.61 -38.10
C SER A 227 -0.55 -18.85 -37.20
N GLN A 228 0.25 -17.98 -37.81
CA GLN A 228 1.21 -17.13 -37.11
C GLN A 228 0.48 -15.97 -36.43
N VAL A 229 0.46 -15.95 -35.11
CA VAL A 229 -0.08 -14.83 -34.34
C VAL A 229 1.08 -13.92 -33.96
N ARG A 230 1.14 -12.73 -34.56
CA ARG A 230 2.05 -11.68 -34.07
C ARG A 230 1.48 -11.15 -32.75
N PRO A 231 2.23 -11.19 -31.64
CA PRO A 231 1.77 -10.58 -30.40
C PRO A 231 1.62 -9.06 -30.62
N THR A 232 0.38 -8.57 -30.58
CA THR A 232 0.00 -7.15 -30.82
C THR A 232 0.30 -6.23 -29.64
N THR A 233 1.21 -6.63 -28.76
CA THR A 233 1.53 -5.88 -27.56
C THR A 233 3.02 -5.96 -27.30
N SER A 234 3.70 -4.83 -27.45
CA SER A 234 5.06 -4.55 -27.00
C SER A 234 5.18 -4.59 -25.47
N ILE A 235 4.66 -5.64 -24.83
CA ILE A 235 4.99 -5.99 -23.46
C ILE A 235 6.37 -6.62 -23.56
N VAL A 236 7.39 -5.83 -23.23
CA VAL A 236 8.74 -6.34 -22.97
C VAL A 236 8.63 -7.29 -21.78
N LYS A 237 8.33 -8.56 -22.04
CA LYS A 237 8.43 -9.62 -21.03
C LYS A 237 9.91 -9.77 -20.76
N LEU A 238 10.33 -9.28 -19.61
CA LEU A 238 11.66 -9.46 -19.08
C LEU A 238 11.73 -10.90 -18.52
N MET A 239 12.70 -11.71 -18.97
CA MET A 239 12.93 -13.05 -18.41
C MET A 239 13.89 -12.92 -17.23
N ILE A 240 13.54 -13.54 -16.10
CA ILE A 240 14.35 -13.60 -14.88
C ILE A 240 15.30 -14.79 -15.01
N ILE A 241 16.58 -14.56 -14.73
CA ILE A 241 17.56 -15.64 -14.56
C ILE A 241 17.44 -16.10 -13.10
N VAL A 242 17.08 -17.37 -12.88
CA VAL A 242 17.10 -18.03 -11.57
C VAL A 242 18.42 -18.77 -11.43
#